data_AF-A0A3D5ZGF0-F1
#
_entry.id   AF-A0A3D5ZGF0-F1
#
_cell.length_a   1.000
_cell.length_b   1.000
_cell.length_c   1.000
_cell.angle_alpha   90.00
_cell.angle_beta   90.00
_cell.angle_gamma   90.00
#
_symmetry.space_group_name_H-M   'P 1'
#
loop_
_entity.id
_entity.type
_entity.pdbx_description
1 polymer ?
#
loop_
_entity_poly.entity_id
_entity_poly.type
_entity_poly.pdbx_seq_one_letter_code
_entity_poly.pdbx_strand_id
1 'polypeptide(L)' 'MSGLGIALLSAHTVVDELRHGQLASLNLQGLPILRKWFWLQLLDNFSSPAAQKVHDWIIAH' A
#
# COMPACT_ATOMS: atom_id res chain seq x y z
N MET A 1 -2.46 23.15 0.97
CA MET A 1 -1.08 22.78 1.34
C MET A 1 -0.42 23.98 2.02
N SER A 2 0.15 23.84 3.22
CA SER A 2 0.75 24.93 4.01
C SER A 2 2.26 25.15 3.80
N GLY A 3 2.89 24.42 2.87
CA GLY A 3 4.30 24.63 2.52
C GLY A 3 5.32 24.19 3.57
N LEU A 4 4.98 23.18 4.40
CA LEU A 4 5.80 22.73 5.54
C LEU A 4 7.10 21.98 5.17
N GLY A 5 7.35 21.71 3.89
CA GLY A 5 8.56 21.05 3.40
C GLY A 5 8.32 19.70 2.72
N ILE A 6 9.31 18.81 2.82
CA ILE A 6 9.31 17.46 2.21
C ILE A 6 9.28 16.37 3.29
N ALA A 7 8.69 15.23 2.97
CA ALA A 7 8.62 14.07 3.86
C ALA A 7 8.75 12.76 3.08
N LEU A 8 9.24 11.71 3.75
CA LEU A 8 9.18 10.34 3.24
C LEU A 8 7.89 9.68 3.76
N LEU A 9 7.01 9.30 2.84
CA LEU A 9 5.68 8.77 3.17
C LEU A 9 5.46 7.43 2.47
N SER A 10 4.52 6.63 3.00
CA SER A 10 3.99 5.49 2.26
C SER A 10 3.23 6.01 1.05
N ALA A 11 3.56 5.54 -0.16
CA ALA A 11 2.84 5.95 -1.37
C ALA A 11 1.34 5.66 -1.29
N HIS A 12 0.95 4.61 -0.56
CA HIS A 12 -0.44 4.20 -0.37
C HIS A 12 -1.27 5.18 0.48
N THR A 13 -0.65 6.09 1.24
CA THR A 13 -1.39 7.04 2.09
C THR A 13 -1.65 8.38 1.41
N VAL A 14 -1.07 8.62 0.24
CA VAL A 14 -1.12 9.91 -0.47
C VAL A 14 -1.59 9.77 -1.92
N VAL A 15 -2.31 8.67 -2.23
CA VAL A 15 -2.71 8.33 -3.61
C VAL A 15 -3.57 9.45 -4.21
N ASP A 16 -4.54 9.96 -3.45
CA ASP A 16 -5.46 10.97 -3.96
C ASP A 16 -4.79 12.33 -4.09
N GLU A 17 -3.93 12.72 -3.15
CA GLU A 17 -3.17 13.96 -3.23
C GLU A 17 -2.21 13.98 -4.42
N LEU A 18 -1.59 12.84 -4.73
CA LEU A 18 -0.76 12.69 -5.94
C LEU A 18 -1.61 12.75 -7.21
N ARG A 19 -2.76 12.07 -7.26
CA ARG A 19 -3.68 12.09 -8.42
C ARG A 19 -4.21 13.48 -8.73
N HIS A 20 -4.54 14.24 -7.70
CA HIS A 20 -5.11 15.58 -7.84
C HIS A 20 -4.06 16.70 -7.79
N GLY A 21 -2.76 16.36 -7.71
CA GLY A 21 -1.66 17.31 -7.76
C GLY A 21 -1.50 18.20 -6.52
N GLN A 22 -2.08 17.83 -5.37
CA GLN A 22 -1.78 18.50 -4.11
C GLN A 22 -0.36 18.18 -3.63
N LEU A 23 0.10 16.94 -3.84
CA LEU A 23 1.45 16.50 -3.57
C LEU A 23 2.19 16.19 -4.88
N ALA A 24 3.51 16.32 -4.83
CA ALA A 24 4.40 15.88 -5.90
C ALA A 24 5.36 14.80 -5.38
N SER A 25 5.64 13.80 -6.21
CA SER A 25 6.66 12.78 -5.93
C SER A 25 8.02 13.24 -6.45
N LEU A 26 9.07 13.09 -5.65
CA LEU A 26 10.44 13.41 -6.04
C LEU A 26 11.13 12.17 -6.62
N ASN A 27 11.56 12.24 -7.88
CA ASN A 27 12.30 11.18 -8.54
C ASN A 27 13.80 11.26 -8.17
N LEU A 28 14.18 10.53 -7.12
CA LEU A 28 15.55 10.49 -6.59
C LEU A 28 16.12 9.08 -6.64
N GLN A 29 17.44 8.97 -6.77
CA GLN A 29 18.12 7.69 -6.73
C GLN A 29 17.83 6.95 -5.41
N GLY A 30 17.49 5.67 -5.50
CA GLY A 30 17.15 4.84 -4.34
C GLY A 30 15.69 4.95 -3.87
N LEU A 31 14.86 5.77 -4.54
CA LEU A 31 13.41 5.82 -4.31
C LEU A 31 12.64 5.26 -5.51
N PRO A 32 11.42 4.71 -5.28
CA PRO A 32 10.78 4.50 -3.99
C PRO A 32 11.42 3.36 -3.18
N ILE A 33 11.27 3.40 -1.85
CA ILE A 33 11.61 2.25 -1.01
C ILE A 33 10.54 1.18 -1.23
N LEU A 34 10.92 0.08 -1.90
CA LEU A 34 10.01 -1.03 -2.16
C LEU A 34 9.68 -1.77 -0.86
N ARG A 35 8.38 -1.86 -0.56
CA ARG A 35 7.82 -2.60 0.58
C ARG A 35 6.90 -3.69 0.05
N LYS A 36 6.79 -4.78 0.80
CA LYS A 36 5.92 -5.92 0.49
C LYS A 36 4.81 -6.01 1.53
N TRP A 37 3.62 -6.36 1.07
CA TRP A 37 2.50 -6.75 1.93
C TRP A 37 2.41 -8.28 1.93
N PHE A 38 2.03 -8.84 3.06
CA PHE A 38 1.89 -10.29 3.23
C PHE A 38 0.49 -10.60 3.74
N TRP A 39 -0.15 -11.58 3.12
CA TRP A 39 -1.30 -12.26 3.69
C TRP A 39 -0.80 -13.38 4.61
N LEU A 40 -1.34 -13.45 5.82
CA LEU A 40 -0.94 -14.43 6.83
C LEU A 40 -2.14 -15.26 7.26
N GLN A 41 -1.95 -16.58 7.42
CA GLN A 41 -2.94 -17.50 7.99
C GLN A 41 -2.30 -18.28 9.15
N LEU A 42 -3.06 -18.48 10.22
CA LEU A 42 -2.64 -19.35 11.32
C LEU A 42 -2.67 -20.80 10.84
N LEU A 43 -1.62 -21.58 11.14
CA LEU A 43 -1.47 -22.96 10.68
C LEU A 43 -2.61 -23.88 11.14
N ASP A 44 -3.10 -23.68 12.35
CA ASP A 44 -4.13 -24.54 12.97
C ASP A 44 -5.56 -24.01 12.79
N ASN A 45 -5.75 -22.98 11.96
CA ASN A 45 -7.05 -22.35 11.78
C ASN A 45 -7.68 -22.79 10.46
N PHE A 46 -8.86 -23.42 10.53
CA PHE A 46 -9.67 -23.67 9.34
C PHE A 46 -10.17 -22.32 8.81
N SER A 47 -9.59 -21.86 7.70
CA SER A 47 -10.02 -20.64 7.02
C SER A 47 -11.52 -20.72 6.75
N SER A 48 -12.29 -19.75 7.24
CA SER A 48 -13.72 -19.72 6.95
C SER A 48 -13.94 -19.61 5.44
N PRO A 49 -15.06 -20.10 4.89
CA PRO A 49 -15.35 -19.94 3.47
C PRO A 49 -15.27 -18.48 2.99
N ALA A 50 -15.61 -17.52 3.86
CA ALA A 50 -15.48 -16.10 3.58
C ALA A 50 -14.01 -15.66 3.49
N ALA A 51 -13.15 -16.09 4.42
CA ALA A 51 -11.72 -15.79 4.39
C ALA A 51 -11.04 -16.41 3.17
N GLN A 52 -11.41 -17.64 2.79
CA GLN A 52 -10.92 -18.27 1.56
C GLN A 52 -11.32 -17.46 0.32
N LYS A 53 -12.57 -17.01 0.23
CA LYS A 53 -13.04 -16.21 -0.90
C LYS A 53 -12.30 -14.87 -1.04
N VAL A 54 -11.98 -14.22 0.09
CA VAL A 54 -11.16 -13.00 0.10
C VAL A 54 -9.73 -13.30 -0.32
N HIS A 55 -9.12 -14.36 0.21
CA HIS A 55 -7.79 -14.80 -0.17
C HIS A 55 -7.69 -15.07 -1.68
N ASP A 56 -8.63 -15.84 -2.24
CA ASP A 56 -8.65 -16.18 -3.66
C ASP A 56 -8.83 -14.93 -4.52
N TRP A 57 -9.63 -13.95 -4.05
CA TRP A 57 -9.77 -12.66 -4.74
C TRP A 57 -8.48 -11.84 -4.71
N ILE A 58 -7.79 -11.79 -3.56
CA ILE A 58 -6.51 -11.07 -3.39
C ILE A 58 -5.41 -11.69 -4.25
N ILE A 59 -5.36 -13.01 -4.43
CA ILE A 59 -4.34 -13.66 -5.28
C ILE A 59 -4.64 -13.47 -6.77
N ALA A 60 -5.90 -13.32 -7.16
CA ALA A 60 -6.29 -13.16 -8.56
C ALA A 60 -6.12 -11.72 -9.11
N HIS A 61 -5.89 -10.72 -8.26
CA HIS A 61 -5.80 -9.29 -8.62
C HIS A 61 -4.51 -8.64 -8.08
#